data_AF-A0A8J4W9S7-F1
#
_entry.id   AF-A0A8J4W9S7-F1
#
_cell.length_a   1.000
_cell.length_b   1.000
_cell.length_c   1.000
_cell.angle_alpha   90.00
_cell.angle_beta   90.00
_cell.angle_gamma   90.00
#
_symmetry.space_group_name_H-M   'P 1'
#
loop_
_entity.id
_entity.type
_entity.pdbx_description
1 polymer ?
#
loop_
_entity_poly.entity_id
_entity_poly.type
_entity_poly.pdbx_seq_one_letter_code
_entity_poly.pdbx_strand_id
1 'polypeptide(L)'
;MTHKLKVVQKRLATAQSENHGIQTALREARDAYDQLQSDSQAKISDLAVEVKRWKRSTKQLRQEETHTGEEVEIYKNTIAALEEDVAKRRSRLKEAKREITDAKHDIAELSTLIAEKTTQCESIETSAAACVERMGVGMEELQKSHAQECEKRKKAEISCNTQQVQLERQQAENAMLLDRQNELERQLTIFQEHWKERKQAHQEQLQRHSAQLEEYVTRHKNDASTIGHMREEHEVLEAKLAEAKATAKLDAKEDEFKKTLKEVERLHAKSAQEKKLHFEQCIADMDSERIALAKEDIPTVALIRKRILALGKRVEDLHFQRNSLQKENYEFQFQLEQQATALSEMSALQKKIGGLQEELASLRNQNDQELQRNQEEHEAKHQEVLAKENELSDTQKKVEMLQTEISHLHNDITRTESARVTLQLEVDSLKSLSIEEEEKADKSKAAARRQEEEVKSLKQAAKKAHELYQKVSCQLEKEVQEKAALKTVVEHLKDHHDKAERKLREEKLKELEKSFNDDSDSDALHTYVVVSVCSENKTSSTSFRTATIDDIEQIIR
;
A
#
# COMPACT_ATOMS: atom_id res chain seq x y z
N MET A 1 82.56 107.82 134.20
CA MET A 1 82.65 107.15 132.87
C MET A 1 81.74 105.92 132.74
N THR A 2 81.50 105.16 133.81
CA THR A 2 80.79 103.87 133.85
C THR A 2 79.44 103.77 133.10
N HIS A 3 78.59 104.80 133.10
CA HIS A 3 77.30 104.74 132.38
C HIS A 3 77.47 104.62 130.86
N LYS A 4 78.42 105.35 130.24
CA LYS A 4 78.72 105.23 128.81
C LYS A 4 79.20 103.82 128.47
N LEU A 5 79.99 103.19 129.34
CA LEU A 5 80.44 101.80 129.16
C LEU A 5 79.24 100.83 129.12
N LYS A 6 78.30 100.91 130.06
CA LYS A 6 77.09 100.05 130.05
C LYS A 6 76.21 100.28 128.82
N VAL A 7 76.09 101.51 128.33
CA VAL A 7 75.34 101.81 127.09
C VAL A 7 76.04 101.21 125.87
N VAL A 8 77.36 101.33 125.76
CA VAL A 8 78.15 100.68 124.69
C VAL A 8 78.07 99.16 124.79
N GLN A 9 78.15 98.59 125.98
CA GLN A 9 78.09 97.14 126.21
C GLN A 9 76.70 96.56 125.92
N LYS A 10 75.61 97.28 126.23
CA LYS A 10 74.25 96.89 125.81
C LYS A 10 74.11 96.99 124.30
N ARG A 11 74.59 98.06 123.66
CA ARG A 11 74.60 98.18 122.18
C ARG A 11 75.43 97.08 121.51
N LEU A 12 76.56 96.69 122.10
CA LEU A 12 77.38 95.57 121.62
C LEU A 12 76.62 94.24 121.72
N ALA A 13 75.98 93.96 122.86
CA ALA A 13 75.16 92.75 123.02
C ALA A 13 73.96 92.72 122.06
N THR A 14 73.30 93.88 121.84
CA THR A 14 72.24 94.01 120.83
C THR A 14 72.78 93.75 119.42
N ALA A 15 73.87 94.40 119.02
CA ALA A 15 74.51 94.19 117.72
C ALA A 15 75.06 92.76 117.53
N GLN A 16 75.48 92.09 118.61
CA GLN A 16 75.87 90.67 118.58
C GLN A 16 74.66 89.75 118.38
N SER A 17 73.53 90.05 119.02
CA SER A 17 72.26 89.33 118.81
C SER A 17 71.69 89.57 117.41
N GLU A 18 71.78 90.79 116.90
CA GLU A 18 71.37 91.16 115.53
C GLU A 18 72.27 90.47 114.50
N ASN A 19 73.60 90.49 114.68
CA ASN A 19 74.55 89.80 113.80
C ASN A 19 74.35 88.27 113.85
N HIS A 20 74.05 87.69 115.02
CA HIS A 20 73.70 86.27 115.12
C HIS A 20 72.37 85.94 114.42
N GLY A 21 71.36 86.81 114.54
CA GLY A 21 70.10 86.71 113.80
C GLY A 21 70.30 86.80 112.28
N ILE A 22 71.13 87.74 111.82
CA ILE A 22 71.51 87.89 110.40
C ILE A 22 72.29 86.66 109.91
N GLN A 23 73.23 86.13 110.69
CA GLN A 23 73.95 84.89 110.35
C GLN A 23 73.04 83.67 110.28
N THR A 24 72.02 83.60 111.13
CA THR A 24 71.01 82.53 111.11
C THR A 24 70.11 82.66 109.90
N ALA A 25 69.55 83.85 109.64
CA ALA A 25 68.73 84.13 108.47
C ALA A 25 69.49 83.95 107.14
N LEU A 26 70.79 84.30 107.09
CA LEU A 26 71.64 84.02 105.92
C LEU A 26 71.91 82.53 105.73
N ARG A 27 71.96 81.74 106.81
CA ARG A 27 72.06 80.28 106.73
C ARG A 27 70.73 79.69 106.25
N GLU A 28 69.61 80.05 106.88
CA GLU A 28 68.27 79.60 106.48
C GLU A 28 67.94 79.96 105.02
N ALA A 29 68.28 81.18 104.58
CA ALA A 29 68.11 81.59 103.18
C ALA A 29 69.02 80.82 102.22
N ARG A 30 70.22 80.43 102.66
CA ARG A 30 71.12 79.56 101.87
C ARG A 30 70.60 78.13 101.82
N ASP A 31 70.25 77.54 102.95
CA ASP A 31 69.74 76.17 103.05
C ASP A 31 68.43 76.03 102.24
N ALA A 32 67.56 77.05 102.28
CA ALA A 32 66.36 77.13 101.45
C ALA A 32 66.66 77.33 99.95
N TYR A 33 67.72 78.07 99.59
CA TYR A 33 68.17 78.21 98.20
C TYR A 33 68.77 76.90 97.68
N ASP A 34 69.65 76.26 98.45
CA ASP A 34 70.30 74.98 98.12
C ASP A 34 69.24 73.86 98.02
N GLN A 35 68.21 73.88 98.87
CA GLN A 35 67.02 73.01 98.77
C GLN A 35 66.20 73.31 97.51
N LEU A 36 65.85 74.57 97.23
CA LEU A 36 65.10 74.94 96.02
C LEU A 36 65.87 74.57 94.73
N GLN A 37 67.20 74.72 94.74
CA GLN A 37 68.06 74.27 93.66
C GLN A 37 68.00 72.75 93.51
N SER A 38 68.09 71.99 94.61
CA SER A 38 67.93 70.53 94.62
C SER A 38 66.56 70.09 94.08
N ASP A 39 65.47 70.68 94.54
CA ASP A 39 64.10 70.36 94.10
C ASP A 39 63.88 70.69 92.63
N SER A 40 64.44 71.82 92.15
CA SER A 40 64.40 72.17 90.74
C SER A 40 65.20 71.18 89.89
N GLN A 41 66.36 70.73 90.36
CA GLN A 41 67.22 69.76 89.67
C GLN A 41 66.60 68.36 89.64
N ALA A 42 65.92 67.95 90.72
CA ALA A 42 65.12 66.73 90.75
C ALA A 42 63.99 66.79 89.72
N LYS A 43 63.18 67.87 89.74
CA LYS A 43 62.08 68.06 88.78
C LYS A 43 62.53 68.14 87.32
N ILE A 44 63.69 68.76 87.05
CA ILE A 44 64.33 68.75 85.72
C ILE A 44 64.74 67.32 85.33
N SER A 45 65.24 66.52 86.27
CA SER A 45 65.63 65.13 86.04
C SER A 45 64.42 64.24 85.74
N ASP A 46 63.32 64.40 86.47
CA ASP A 46 62.06 63.69 86.25
C ASP A 46 61.46 64.05 84.87
N LEU A 47 61.36 65.34 84.55
CA LEU A 47 60.92 65.80 83.22
C LEU A 47 61.82 65.27 82.10
N ALA A 48 63.13 65.16 82.32
CA ALA A 48 64.06 64.55 81.37
C ALA A 48 63.86 63.03 81.22
N VAL A 49 63.37 62.33 82.24
CA VAL A 49 62.94 60.92 82.15
C VAL A 49 61.60 60.79 81.43
N GLU A 50 60.64 61.67 81.69
CA GLU A 50 59.36 61.70 80.97
C GLU A 50 59.58 61.99 79.48
N VAL A 51 60.36 63.00 79.11
CA VAL A 51 60.68 63.30 77.70
C VAL A 51 61.35 62.10 77.01
N LYS A 52 62.19 61.33 77.71
CA LYS A 52 62.74 60.06 77.20
C LYS A 52 61.66 58.98 77.02
N ARG A 53 60.67 58.89 77.93
CA ARG A 53 59.52 57.98 77.83
C ARG A 53 58.61 58.36 76.65
N TRP A 54 58.20 59.62 76.54
CA TRP A 54 57.40 60.13 75.42
C TRP A 54 58.10 59.94 74.08
N LYS A 55 59.42 60.16 74.00
CA LYS A 55 60.21 59.90 72.78
C LYS A 55 60.27 58.42 72.38
N ARG A 56 60.27 57.48 73.34
CA ARG A 56 60.16 56.04 73.07
C ARG A 56 58.76 55.68 72.57
N SER A 57 57.71 56.11 73.27
CA SER A 57 56.31 55.86 72.90
C SER A 57 55.99 56.43 71.51
N THR A 58 56.44 57.66 71.20
CA THR A 58 56.29 58.26 69.86
C THR A 58 57.01 57.44 68.78
N LYS A 59 58.14 56.80 69.10
CA LYS A 59 58.82 55.91 68.15
C LYS A 59 58.02 54.61 67.94
N GLN A 60 57.49 54.01 69.00
CA GLN A 60 56.68 52.79 68.92
C GLN A 60 55.40 53.01 68.10
N LEU A 61 54.65 54.08 68.40
CA LEU A 61 53.45 54.45 67.64
C LEU A 61 53.73 54.66 66.16
N ARG A 62 54.87 55.26 65.79
CA ARG A 62 55.29 55.39 64.38
C ARG A 62 55.67 54.05 63.72
N GLN A 63 56.17 53.09 64.49
CA GLN A 63 56.48 51.75 63.97
C GLN A 63 55.20 50.93 63.79
N GLU A 64 54.22 51.09 64.68
CA GLU A 64 52.86 50.54 64.56
C GLU A 64 52.09 51.18 63.39
N GLU A 65 52.22 52.50 63.19
CA GLU A 65 51.70 53.24 62.03
C GLU A 65 52.31 52.76 60.70
N THR A 66 53.63 52.54 60.63
CA THR A 66 54.22 51.95 59.41
C THR A 66 53.77 50.52 59.17
N HIS A 67 53.67 49.70 60.23
CA HIS A 67 53.30 48.28 60.09
C HIS A 67 51.83 48.12 59.65
N THR A 68 50.91 48.86 60.26
CA THR A 68 49.50 48.89 59.82
C THR A 68 49.33 49.49 58.42
N GLY A 69 50.18 50.43 58.02
CA GLY A 69 50.27 50.90 56.62
C GLY A 69 50.70 49.81 55.63
N GLU A 70 51.68 48.98 55.99
CA GLU A 70 52.11 47.81 55.21
C GLU A 70 50.98 46.77 55.11
N GLU A 71 50.30 46.45 56.21
CA GLU A 71 49.14 45.55 56.23
C GLU A 71 48.01 46.05 55.32
N VAL A 72 47.66 47.35 55.39
CA VAL A 72 46.63 47.96 54.53
C VAL A 72 46.98 47.85 53.04
N GLU A 73 48.24 48.07 52.66
CA GLU A 73 48.67 47.93 51.27
C GLU A 73 48.68 46.45 50.82
N ILE A 74 48.99 45.49 51.70
CA ILE A 74 48.84 44.04 51.44
C ILE A 74 47.36 43.68 51.22
N TYR A 75 46.44 44.14 52.07
CA TYR A 75 45.01 43.88 51.91
C TYR A 75 44.46 44.51 50.62
N LYS A 76 44.84 45.74 50.30
CA LYS A 76 44.48 46.44 49.05
C LYS A 76 44.95 45.68 47.80
N ASN A 77 46.21 45.20 47.79
CA ASN A 77 46.72 44.37 46.69
C ASN A 77 45.98 43.02 46.59
N THR A 78 45.61 42.42 47.73
CA THR A 78 44.81 41.19 47.78
C THR A 78 43.39 41.41 47.21
N ILE A 79 42.76 42.53 47.54
CA ILE A 79 41.45 42.93 47.00
C ILE A 79 41.53 43.10 45.47
N ALA A 80 42.52 43.85 44.96
CA ALA A 80 42.69 44.06 43.53
C ALA A 80 42.90 42.73 42.76
N ALA A 81 43.69 41.80 43.31
CA ALA A 81 43.87 40.47 42.73
C ALA A 81 42.55 39.67 42.70
N LEU A 82 41.76 39.71 43.78
CA LEU A 82 40.45 39.05 43.84
C LEU A 82 39.42 39.67 42.89
N GLU A 83 39.44 40.99 42.69
CA GLU A 83 38.59 41.68 41.71
C GLU A 83 38.93 41.27 40.27
N GLU A 84 40.22 41.18 39.92
CA GLU A 84 40.67 40.68 38.61
C GLU A 84 40.22 39.21 38.40
N ASP A 85 40.32 38.39 39.44
CA ASP A 85 39.94 36.98 39.41
C ASP A 85 38.40 36.79 39.31
N VAL A 86 37.62 37.70 39.91
CA VAL A 86 36.16 37.80 39.71
C VAL A 86 35.84 38.27 38.27
N ALA A 87 36.59 39.21 37.70
CA ALA A 87 36.42 39.63 36.31
C ALA A 87 36.70 38.48 35.32
N LYS A 88 37.79 37.72 35.53
CA LYS A 88 38.11 36.50 34.76
C LYS A 88 36.99 35.46 34.83
N ARG A 89 36.49 35.14 36.03
CA ARG A 89 35.33 34.23 36.21
C ARG A 89 34.07 34.74 35.52
N ARG A 90 33.76 36.04 35.61
CA ARG A 90 32.63 36.67 34.90
C ARG A 90 32.76 36.62 33.38
N SER A 91 33.99 36.65 32.84
CA SER A 91 34.21 36.48 31.39
C SER A 91 33.93 35.05 30.94
N ARG A 92 34.52 34.04 31.61
CA ARG A 92 34.27 32.62 31.32
C ARG A 92 32.80 32.24 31.45
N LEU A 93 32.08 32.83 32.40
CA LEU A 93 30.63 32.62 32.55
C LEU A 93 29.79 33.23 31.40
N LYS A 94 30.28 34.26 30.70
CA LYS A 94 29.65 34.77 29.48
C LYS A 94 29.97 33.91 28.26
N GLU A 95 31.18 33.36 28.21
CA GLU A 95 31.69 32.48 27.17
C GLU A 95 30.93 31.13 27.17
N ALA A 96 30.93 30.42 28.30
CA ALA A 96 30.16 29.18 28.47
C ALA A 96 28.63 29.37 28.26
N LYS A 97 28.11 30.57 28.49
CA LYS A 97 26.71 30.89 28.17
C LYS A 97 26.43 30.99 26.67
N ARG A 98 27.42 31.33 25.84
CA ARG A 98 27.32 31.29 24.37
C ARG A 98 27.44 29.84 23.88
N GLU A 99 28.44 29.11 24.36
CA GLU A 99 28.61 27.68 24.06
C GLU A 99 27.30 26.89 24.33
N ILE A 100 26.58 27.23 25.41
CA ILE A 100 25.26 26.66 25.75
C ILE A 100 24.11 27.16 24.86
N THR A 101 24.15 28.38 24.29
CA THR A 101 23.14 28.81 23.29
C THR A 101 23.41 28.18 21.93
N ASP A 102 24.68 28.04 21.57
CA ASP A 102 25.12 27.58 20.26
C ASP A 102 24.87 26.06 20.17
N ALA A 103 25.28 25.28 21.18
CA ALA A 103 24.93 23.86 21.29
C ALA A 103 23.41 23.60 21.37
N LYS A 104 22.60 24.56 21.86
CA LYS A 104 21.13 24.46 21.80
C LYS A 104 20.57 24.70 20.40
N HIS A 105 21.25 25.51 19.58
CA HIS A 105 20.92 25.69 18.17
C HIS A 105 21.23 24.42 17.39
N ASP A 106 22.41 23.83 17.59
CA ASP A 106 22.82 22.56 16.97
C ASP A 106 21.84 21.43 17.31
N ILE A 107 21.43 21.30 18.58
CA ILE A 107 20.43 20.31 19.03
C ILE A 107 19.07 20.53 18.34
N ALA A 108 18.66 21.77 18.11
CA ALA A 108 17.41 22.07 17.41
C ALA A 108 17.49 21.69 15.92
N GLU A 109 18.59 22.02 15.23
CA GLU A 109 18.81 21.65 13.82
C GLU A 109 18.87 20.13 13.63
N LEU A 110 19.61 19.43 14.51
CA LEU A 110 19.66 17.96 14.50
C LEU A 110 18.28 17.35 14.79
N SER A 111 17.47 17.96 15.66
CA SER A 111 16.10 17.51 15.92
C SER A 111 15.19 17.67 14.69
N THR A 112 15.30 18.77 13.95
CA THR A 112 14.58 18.94 12.68
C THR A 112 15.05 17.96 11.60
N LEU A 113 16.37 17.73 11.48
CA LEU A 113 16.91 16.76 10.53
C LEU A 113 16.47 15.32 10.85
N ILE A 114 16.36 14.95 12.14
CA ILE A 114 15.81 13.65 12.56
C ILE A 114 14.34 13.54 12.13
N ALA A 115 13.52 14.57 12.37
CA ALA A 115 12.11 14.56 11.97
C ALA A 115 11.94 14.43 10.44
N GLU A 116 12.72 15.17 9.64
CA GLU A 116 12.76 15.01 8.18
C GLU A 116 13.12 13.58 7.78
N LYS A 117 14.14 12.97 8.40
CA LYS A 117 14.56 11.60 8.09
C LYS A 117 13.53 10.56 8.49
N THR A 118 12.81 10.74 9.59
CA THR A 118 11.68 9.88 9.97
C THR A 118 10.59 9.90 8.89
N THR A 119 10.13 11.09 8.48
CA THR A 119 9.12 11.19 7.40
C THR A 119 9.61 10.65 6.04
N GLN A 120 10.92 10.73 5.78
CA GLN A 120 11.51 10.10 4.60
C GLN A 120 11.47 8.56 4.68
N CYS A 121 11.72 7.97 5.85
CA CYS A 121 11.59 6.52 6.06
C CYS A 121 10.13 6.07 5.91
N GLU A 122 9.18 6.76 6.55
CA GLU A 122 7.73 6.48 6.43
C GLU A 122 7.26 6.54 4.96
N SER A 123 7.74 7.51 4.18
CA SER A 123 7.46 7.62 2.75
C SER A 123 8.10 6.51 1.91
N ILE A 124 9.23 5.95 2.33
CA ILE A 124 9.89 4.82 1.65
C ILE A 124 9.17 3.51 2.00
N GLU A 125 8.80 3.31 3.26
CA GLU A 125 8.09 2.11 3.75
C GLU A 125 6.71 1.99 3.11
N THR A 126 5.93 3.07 3.08
CA THR A 126 4.63 3.11 2.39
C THR A 126 4.77 2.87 0.88
N SER A 127 5.77 3.47 0.22
CA SER A 127 6.05 3.20 -1.19
C SER A 127 6.52 1.76 -1.46
N ALA A 128 7.24 1.14 -0.52
CA ALA A 128 7.69 -0.25 -0.63
C ALA A 128 6.52 -1.23 -0.44
N ALA A 129 5.66 -1.00 0.57
CA ALA A 129 4.44 -1.78 0.79
C ALA A 129 3.53 -1.76 -0.44
N ALA A 130 3.22 -0.57 -0.96
CA ALA A 130 2.43 -0.42 -2.19
C ALA A 130 3.10 -1.04 -3.44
N CYS A 131 4.42 -1.23 -3.44
CA CYS A 131 5.11 -1.97 -4.49
C CYS A 131 4.92 -3.49 -4.35
N VAL A 132 5.04 -4.02 -3.13
CA VAL A 132 4.79 -5.44 -2.82
C VAL A 132 3.33 -5.82 -3.09
N GLU A 133 2.37 -4.96 -2.76
CA GLU A 133 0.95 -5.17 -3.10
C GLU A 133 0.72 -5.27 -4.61
N ARG A 134 1.28 -4.33 -5.40
CA ARG A 134 1.21 -4.39 -6.87
C ARG A 134 1.86 -5.65 -7.43
N MET A 135 2.97 -6.11 -6.86
CA MET A 135 3.62 -7.36 -7.25
C MET A 135 2.78 -8.59 -6.89
N GLY A 136 2.11 -8.59 -5.74
CA GLY A 136 1.17 -9.64 -5.32
C GLY A 136 -0.02 -9.76 -6.28
N VAL A 137 -0.71 -8.64 -6.53
CA VAL A 137 -1.84 -8.59 -7.48
C VAL A 137 -1.41 -9.01 -8.88
N GLY A 138 -0.30 -8.48 -9.40
CA GLY A 138 0.20 -8.86 -10.73
C GLY A 138 0.62 -10.32 -10.84
N MET A 139 1.14 -10.93 -9.76
CA MET A 139 1.49 -12.36 -9.74
C MET A 139 0.25 -13.24 -9.63
N GLU A 140 -0.78 -12.84 -8.87
CA GLU A 140 -2.09 -13.50 -8.88
C GLU A 140 -2.76 -13.45 -10.26
N GLU A 141 -2.74 -12.29 -10.94
CA GLU A 141 -3.28 -12.14 -12.30
C GLU A 141 -2.53 -13.00 -13.30
N LEU A 142 -1.20 -13.05 -13.22
CA LEU A 142 -0.36 -13.94 -14.03
C LEU A 142 -0.69 -15.42 -13.78
N GLN A 143 -0.87 -15.82 -12.52
CA GLN A 143 -1.25 -17.19 -12.15
C GLN A 143 -2.66 -17.56 -12.66
N LYS A 144 -3.64 -16.65 -12.53
CA LYS A 144 -5.01 -16.81 -13.06
C LYS A 144 -4.98 -16.92 -14.59
N SER A 145 -4.19 -16.09 -15.27
CA SER A 145 -4.00 -16.12 -16.73
C SER A 145 -3.35 -17.43 -17.20
N HIS A 146 -2.28 -17.88 -16.51
CA HIS A 146 -1.61 -19.15 -16.79
C HIS A 146 -2.56 -20.36 -16.60
N ALA A 147 -3.35 -20.39 -15.52
CA ALA A 147 -4.34 -21.44 -15.29
C ALA A 147 -5.42 -21.49 -16.40
N GLN A 148 -5.91 -20.32 -16.83
CA GLN A 148 -6.84 -20.24 -17.98
C GLN A 148 -6.19 -20.73 -19.28
N GLU A 149 -4.93 -20.42 -19.52
CA GLU A 149 -4.18 -20.87 -20.70
C GLU A 149 -3.94 -22.40 -20.70
N CYS A 150 -3.61 -23.00 -19.55
CA CYS A 150 -3.55 -24.45 -19.40
C CYS A 150 -4.89 -25.13 -19.73
N GLU A 151 -6.00 -24.59 -19.24
CA GLU A 151 -7.34 -25.12 -19.54
C GLU A 151 -7.77 -24.90 -21.01
N LYS A 152 -7.33 -23.81 -21.67
CA LYS A 152 -7.49 -23.64 -23.13
C LYS A 152 -6.71 -24.72 -23.89
N ARG A 153 -5.44 -24.95 -23.56
CA ARG A 153 -4.58 -25.96 -24.21
C ARG A 153 -5.14 -27.35 -24.07
N LYS A 154 -5.56 -27.74 -22.86
CA LYS A 154 -6.22 -29.03 -22.57
C LYS A 154 -7.50 -29.23 -23.38
N LYS A 155 -8.32 -28.18 -23.57
CA LYS A 155 -9.51 -28.23 -24.44
C LYS A 155 -9.15 -28.36 -25.92
N ALA A 156 -8.11 -27.66 -26.38
CA ALA A 156 -7.60 -27.80 -27.74
C ALA A 156 -7.02 -29.20 -28.00
N GLU A 157 -6.26 -29.75 -27.06
CA GLU A 157 -5.70 -31.11 -27.10
C GLU A 157 -6.81 -32.18 -27.18
N ILE A 158 -7.85 -32.07 -26.35
CA ILE A 158 -9.04 -32.94 -26.42
C ILE A 158 -9.71 -32.83 -27.80
N SER A 159 -9.81 -31.62 -28.37
CA SER A 159 -10.36 -31.41 -29.71
C SER A 159 -9.50 -32.05 -30.80
N CYS A 160 -8.18 -31.87 -30.76
CA CYS A 160 -7.24 -32.49 -31.71
C CYS A 160 -7.27 -34.01 -31.62
N ASN A 161 -7.27 -34.59 -30.40
CA ASN A 161 -7.37 -36.03 -30.20
C ASN A 161 -8.71 -36.59 -30.70
N THR A 162 -9.81 -35.83 -30.53
CA THR A 162 -11.13 -36.19 -31.08
C THR A 162 -11.13 -36.19 -32.62
N GLN A 163 -10.51 -35.17 -33.24
CA GLN A 163 -10.38 -35.09 -34.70
C GLN A 163 -9.46 -36.17 -35.27
N GLN A 164 -8.36 -36.49 -34.58
CA GLN A 164 -7.44 -37.57 -34.95
C GLN A 164 -8.18 -38.93 -34.96
N VAL A 165 -8.92 -39.26 -33.90
CA VAL A 165 -9.71 -40.50 -33.83
C VAL A 165 -10.82 -40.54 -34.90
N GLN A 166 -11.42 -39.40 -35.26
CA GLN A 166 -12.36 -39.33 -36.38
C GLN A 166 -11.68 -39.59 -37.73
N LEU A 167 -10.48 -39.05 -37.95
CA LEU A 167 -9.70 -39.21 -39.18
C LEU A 167 -9.16 -40.64 -39.32
N GLU A 168 -8.67 -41.25 -38.24
CA GLU A 168 -8.27 -42.67 -38.19
C GLU A 168 -9.46 -43.59 -38.50
N ARG A 169 -10.64 -43.30 -37.94
CA ARG A 169 -11.87 -44.03 -38.26
C ARG A 169 -12.25 -43.90 -39.74
N GLN A 170 -12.18 -42.70 -40.32
CA GLN A 170 -12.43 -42.50 -41.75
C GLN A 170 -11.41 -43.21 -42.63
N GLN A 171 -10.13 -43.26 -42.23
CA GLN A 171 -9.09 -44.03 -42.93
C GLN A 171 -9.37 -45.54 -42.88
N ALA A 172 -9.77 -46.08 -41.73
CA ALA A 172 -10.15 -47.48 -41.60
C ALA A 172 -11.41 -47.83 -42.42
N GLU A 173 -12.40 -46.94 -42.45
CA GLU A 173 -13.62 -47.10 -43.25
C GLU A 173 -13.31 -47.06 -44.76
N ASN A 174 -12.49 -46.11 -45.21
CA ASN A 174 -11.99 -46.04 -46.59
C ASN A 174 -11.14 -47.27 -46.97
N ALA A 175 -10.33 -47.81 -46.06
CA ALA A 175 -9.57 -49.04 -46.30
C ALA A 175 -10.50 -50.25 -46.51
N MET A 176 -11.53 -50.42 -45.66
CA MET A 176 -12.53 -51.48 -45.85
C MET A 176 -13.31 -51.33 -47.16
N LEU A 177 -13.63 -50.09 -47.57
CA LEU A 177 -14.28 -49.81 -48.86
C LEU A 177 -13.34 -50.13 -50.04
N LEU A 178 -12.06 -49.81 -49.95
CA LEU A 178 -11.06 -50.14 -50.98
C LEU A 178 -10.83 -51.65 -51.09
N ASP A 179 -10.71 -52.37 -49.98
CA ASP A 179 -10.64 -53.84 -49.99
C ASP A 179 -11.92 -54.47 -50.56
N ARG A 180 -13.09 -53.88 -50.28
CA ARG A 180 -14.36 -54.33 -50.87
C ARG A 180 -14.41 -54.05 -52.37
N GLN A 181 -13.87 -52.93 -52.85
CA GLN A 181 -13.72 -52.64 -54.28
C GLN A 181 -12.79 -53.65 -54.94
N ASN A 182 -11.58 -53.83 -54.41
CA ASN A 182 -10.59 -54.80 -54.89
C ASN A 182 -11.18 -56.22 -55.00
N GLU A 183 -12.01 -56.62 -54.04
CA GLU A 183 -12.68 -57.92 -54.05
C GLU A 183 -13.77 -58.02 -55.14
N LEU A 184 -14.56 -56.96 -55.35
CA LEU A 184 -15.54 -56.91 -56.43
C LEU A 184 -14.87 -56.91 -57.82
N GLU A 185 -13.71 -56.27 -57.96
CA GLU A 185 -12.90 -56.30 -59.20
C GLU A 185 -12.31 -57.68 -59.49
N ARG A 186 -11.84 -58.41 -58.46
CA ARG A 186 -11.44 -59.83 -58.59
C ARG A 186 -12.62 -60.71 -59.01
N GLN A 187 -13.78 -60.57 -58.35
CA GLN A 187 -14.98 -61.34 -58.70
C GLN A 187 -15.43 -61.05 -60.13
N LEU A 188 -15.43 -59.79 -60.56
CA LEU A 188 -15.73 -59.38 -61.93
C LEU A 188 -14.74 -59.96 -62.95
N THR A 189 -13.45 -60.03 -62.60
CA THR A 189 -12.41 -60.67 -63.44
C THR A 189 -12.68 -62.17 -63.61
N ILE A 190 -12.94 -62.89 -62.51
CA ILE A 190 -13.29 -64.32 -62.52
C ILE A 190 -14.58 -64.57 -63.33
N PHE A 191 -15.59 -63.69 -63.23
CA PHE A 191 -16.79 -63.79 -64.07
C PHE A 191 -16.49 -63.56 -65.56
N GLN A 192 -15.59 -62.64 -65.92
CA GLN A 192 -15.15 -62.46 -67.31
C GLN A 192 -14.36 -63.67 -67.83
N GLU A 193 -13.54 -64.31 -66.99
CA GLU A 193 -12.78 -65.51 -67.35
C GLU A 193 -13.71 -66.70 -67.58
N HIS A 194 -14.56 -67.05 -66.63
CA HIS A 194 -15.60 -68.08 -66.80
C HIS A 194 -16.52 -67.81 -68.00
N TRP A 195 -16.78 -66.54 -68.35
CA TRP A 195 -17.55 -66.18 -69.54
C TRP A 195 -16.77 -66.42 -70.85
N LYS A 196 -15.48 -66.06 -70.89
CA LYS A 196 -14.57 -66.36 -72.02
C LYS A 196 -14.45 -67.87 -72.21
N GLU A 197 -14.21 -68.62 -71.13
CA GLU A 197 -14.13 -70.08 -71.12
C GLU A 197 -15.42 -70.72 -71.63
N ARG A 198 -16.59 -70.33 -71.11
CA ARG A 198 -17.88 -70.88 -71.57
C ARG A 198 -18.16 -70.55 -73.04
N LYS A 199 -17.80 -69.34 -73.49
CA LYS A 199 -17.90 -68.97 -74.91
C LYS A 199 -16.96 -69.82 -75.77
N GLN A 200 -15.71 -70.02 -75.35
CA GLN A 200 -14.74 -70.87 -76.04
C GLN A 200 -15.22 -72.33 -76.08
N ALA A 201 -15.66 -72.90 -74.96
CA ALA A 201 -16.15 -74.27 -74.87
C ALA A 201 -17.34 -74.51 -75.82
N HIS A 202 -18.28 -73.57 -75.93
CA HIS A 202 -19.36 -73.62 -76.92
C HIS A 202 -18.85 -73.48 -78.37
N GLN A 203 -17.85 -72.63 -78.62
CA GLN A 203 -17.27 -72.46 -79.95
C GLN A 203 -16.47 -73.71 -80.38
N GLU A 204 -15.73 -74.34 -79.47
CA GLU A 204 -15.11 -75.65 -79.68
C GLU A 204 -16.15 -76.76 -79.84
N GLN A 205 -17.26 -76.72 -79.11
CA GLN A 205 -18.37 -77.68 -79.28
C GLN A 205 -18.99 -77.54 -80.68
N LEU A 206 -19.20 -76.30 -81.16
CA LEU A 206 -19.65 -76.04 -82.54
C LEU A 206 -18.63 -76.53 -83.57
N GLN A 207 -17.33 -76.34 -83.33
CA GLN A 207 -16.28 -76.89 -84.19
C GLN A 207 -16.26 -78.43 -84.17
N ARG A 208 -16.41 -79.07 -83.01
CA ARG A 208 -16.52 -80.53 -82.87
C ARG A 208 -17.74 -81.07 -83.62
N HIS A 209 -18.90 -80.43 -83.50
CA HIS A 209 -20.10 -80.83 -84.25
C HIS A 209 -19.97 -80.56 -85.76
N SER A 210 -19.30 -79.48 -86.17
CA SER A 210 -19.01 -79.22 -87.59
C SER A 210 -18.08 -80.28 -88.17
N ALA A 211 -17.00 -80.62 -87.46
CA ALA A 211 -16.08 -81.70 -87.85
C ALA A 211 -16.76 -83.08 -87.85
N GLN A 212 -17.65 -83.35 -86.89
CA GLN A 212 -18.47 -84.57 -86.89
C GLN A 212 -19.44 -84.61 -88.08
N LEU A 213 -19.99 -83.46 -88.51
CA LEU A 213 -20.83 -83.38 -89.70
C LEU A 213 -20.01 -83.54 -90.98
N GLU A 214 -18.81 -82.97 -91.07
CA GLU A 214 -17.87 -83.20 -92.19
C GLU A 214 -17.40 -84.66 -92.23
N GLU A 215 -17.12 -85.29 -91.09
CA GLU A 215 -16.82 -86.73 -91.01
C GLU A 215 -18.05 -87.56 -91.41
N TYR A 216 -19.25 -87.21 -90.97
CA TYR A 216 -20.48 -87.92 -91.34
C TYR A 216 -20.78 -87.79 -92.83
N VAL A 217 -20.57 -86.61 -93.43
CA VAL A 217 -20.72 -86.36 -94.87
C VAL A 217 -19.65 -87.06 -95.69
N THR A 218 -18.40 -87.09 -95.23
CA THR A 218 -17.32 -87.80 -95.94
C THR A 218 -17.45 -89.32 -95.79
N ARG A 219 -17.87 -89.84 -94.63
CA ARG A 219 -18.30 -91.24 -94.47
C ARG A 219 -19.46 -91.54 -95.41
N HIS A 220 -20.58 -90.80 -95.37
CA HIS A 220 -21.71 -91.03 -96.30
C HIS A 220 -21.33 -90.91 -97.78
N LYS A 221 -20.35 -90.07 -98.14
CA LYS A 221 -19.83 -89.99 -99.52
C LYS A 221 -19.00 -91.22 -99.89
N ASN A 222 -18.19 -91.72 -98.97
CA ASN A 222 -17.43 -92.96 -99.15
C ASN A 222 -18.38 -94.17 -99.17
N ASP A 223 -19.28 -94.27 -98.19
CA ASP A 223 -20.33 -95.28 -98.09
C ASP A 223 -21.25 -95.25 -99.32
N ALA A 224 -21.63 -94.08 -99.87
CA ALA A 224 -22.37 -93.98 -101.13
C ALA A 224 -21.54 -94.45 -102.33
N SER A 225 -20.21 -94.24 -102.32
CA SER A 225 -19.33 -94.75 -103.37
C SER A 225 -19.15 -96.27 -103.28
N THR A 226 -19.03 -96.80 -102.05
CA THR A 226 -18.96 -98.24 -101.75
C THR A 226 -20.30 -98.92 -101.98
N ILE A 227 -21.43 -98.29 -101.67
CA ILE A 227 -22.78 -98.76 -102.01
C ILE A 227 -23.02 -98.64 -103.52
N GLY A 228 -22.36 -97.72 -104.23
CA GLY A 228 -22.31 -97.69 -105.69
C GLY A 228 -21.65 -98.96 -106.24
N HIS A 229 -20.41 -99.24 -105.84
CA HIS A 229 -19.70 -100.46 -106.23
C HIS A 229 -20.45 -101.74 -105.81
N MET A 230 -20.92 -101.80 -104.56
CA MET A 230 -21.70 -102.93 -104.06
C MET A 230 -23.07 -103.05 -104.74
N ARG A 231 -23.63 -102.00 -105.35
CA ARG A 231 -24.85 -102.10 -106.18
C ARG A 231 -24.54 -102.61 -107.58
N GLU A 232 -23.42 -102.21 -108.18
CA GLU A 232 -22.95 -102.81 -109.43
C GLU A 232 -22.64 -104.31 -109.23
N GLU A 233 -22.02 -104.68 -108.09
CA GLU A 233 -21.87 -106.08 -107.67
C GLU A 233 -23.20 -106.74 -107.32
N HIS A 234 -24.16 -106.04 -106.67
CA HIS A 234 -25.50 -106.60 -106.41
C HIS A 234 -26.32 -106.79 -107.68
N GLU A 235 -26.16 -105.97 -108.71
CA GLU A 235 -26.86 -106.16 -110.00
C GLU A 235 -26.31 -107.41 -110.71
N VAL A 236 -25.00 -107.66 -110.60
CA VAL A 236 -24.32 -108.88 -111.05
C VAL A 236 -24.64 -110.12 -110.18
N LEU A 237 -25.07 -109.94 -108.93
CA LEU A 237 -25.40 -111.01 -107.99
C LEU A 237 -26.91 -111.30 -107.85
N GLU A 238 -27.81 -110.32 -107.98
CA GLU A 238 -29.26 -110.53 -108.01
C GLU A 238 -29.66 -111.32 -109.26
N ALA A 239 -28.97 -111.09 -110.38
CA ALA A 239 -29.03 -111.92 -111.58
C ALA A 239 -28.61 -113.39 -111.35
N LYS A 240 -28.06 -113.74 -110.19
CA LYS A 240 -27.66 -115.10 -109.77
C LYS A 240 -28.33 -115.58 -108.48
N LEU A 241 -28.90 -114.68 -107.66
CA LEU A 241 -29.48 -114.98 -106.35
C LEU A 241 -31.02 -115.00 -106.36
N ALA A 242 -31.67 -114.48 -107.41
CA ALA A 242 -33.12 -114.57 -107.61
C ALA A 242 -33.65 -116.03 -107.60
N GLU A 243 -32.78 -117.03 -107.72
CA GLU A 243 -33.08 -118.46 -107.69
C GLU A 243 -32.83 -119.14 -106.31
N ALA A 244 -32.33 -118.42 -105.27
CA ALA A 244 -31.52 -119.04 -104.19
C ALA A 244 -31.71 -118.65 -102.68
N LYS A 245 -32.93 -118.48 -102.13
CA LYS A 245 -33.33 -118.79 -100.69
C LYS A 245 -32.84 -117.82 -99.51
N ALA A 246 -33.06 -118.10 -98.19
CA ALA A 246 -32.97 -117.13 -97.00
C ALA A 246 -32.60 -117.69 -95.52
N THR A 247 -32.20 -116.85 -94.43
CA THR A 247 -32.20 -116.95 -92.83
C THR A 247 -30.87 -116.82 -91.77
N ALA A 248 -30.68 -116.09 -90.52
CA ALA A 248 -29.51 -116.07 -89.34
C ALA A 248 -29.33 -115.02 -87.97
N LYS A 249 -28.47 -115.14 -86.78
CA LYS A 249 -27.91 -114.16 -85.57
C LYS A 249 -27.11 -114.70 -84.14
N LEU A 250 -26.50 -114.19 -82.90
CA LEU A 250 -25.92 -113.05 -81.88
C LEU A 250 -25.09 -113.51 -80.45
N ASP A 251 -24.47 -112.99 -79.22
CA ASP A 251 -23.94 -111.83 -78.18
C ASP A 251 -23.01 -112.27 -76.81
N ALA A 252 -22.39 -111.76 -75.58
CA ALA A 252 -21.91 -110.61 -74.51
C ALA A 252 -20.90 -111.02 -73.19
N LYS A 253 -20.29 -110.51 -71.94
CA LYS A 253 -19.85 -109.36 -70.84
C LYS A 253 -18.77 -109.76 -69.58
N GLU A 254 -18.17 -109.25 -68.35
CA GLU A 254 -17.87 -108.13 -67.17
C GLU A 254 -16.64 -108.41 -66.00
N ASP A 255 -16.05 -107.90 -64.76
CA ASP A 255 -15.81 -106.76 -63.61
C ASP A 255 -14.70 -106.92 -62.28
N GLU A 256 -14.20 -105.96 -61.29
CA GLU A 256 -13.21 -106.06 -59.97
C GLU A 256 -12.69 -104.83 -58.86
N PHE A 257 -12.10 -104.92 -57.53
CA PHE A 257 -11.28 -103.89 -56.54
C PHE A 257 -10.83 -104.05 -54.89
N LYS A 258 -9.77 -103.36 -54.12
CA LYS A 258 -9.58 -102.81 -52.56
C LYS A 258 -8.28 -102.91 -51.43
N LYS A 259 -7.85 -101.98 -50.38
CA LYS A 259 -7.05 -102.11 -48.91
C LYS A 259 -5.95 -101.05 -48.10
N THR A 260 -5.67 -100.90 -46.67
CA THR A 260 -4.38 -100.47 -45.68
C THR A 260 -4.30 -99.49 -44.28
N LEU A 261 -3.28 -99.44 -43.21
CA LEU A 261 -2.92 -98.39 -41.95
C LEU A 261 -1.89 -98.59 -40.58
N LYS A 262 -1.18 -97.60 -39.76
CA LYS A 262 -0.70 -97.43 -38.17
C LYS A 262 0.74 -96.78 -37.49
N GLU A 263 0.92 -96.06 -36.24
CA GLU A 263 2.14 -95.82 -35.18
C GLU A 263 2.12 -94.73 -33.91
N VAL A 264 3.00 -94.77 -32.80
CA VAL A 264 3.52 -93.78 -31.70
C VAL A 264 3.03 -93.69 -30.17
N GLU A 265 3.94 -93.82 -29.15
CA GLU A 265 3.83 -93.35 -27.71
C GLU A 265 5.21 -93.12 -26.95
N ARG A 266 5.61 -91.91 -26.44
CA ARG A 266 6.81 -91.75 -25.54
C ARG A 266 7.02 -90.39 -24.79
N LEU A 267 7.42 -90.46 -23.49
CA LEU A 267 7.96 -89.43 -22.56
C LEU A 267 6.97 -88.58 -21.72
N HIS A 268 7.04 -88.67 -20.37
CA HIS A 268 6.20 -87.83 -19.48
C HIS A 268 6.67 -87.65 -18.00
N ALA A 269 7.98 -87.68 -17.66
CA ALA A 269 8.42 -87.65 -16.24
C ALA A 269 9.77 -86.94 -15.95
N LYS A 270 9.77 -85.71 -15.38
CA LYS A 270 10.90 -85.12 -14.60
C LYS A 270 10.62 -83.80 -13.82
N SER A 271 9.57 -83.67 -12.99
CA SER A 271 9.31 -82.39 -12.27
C SER A 271 8.50 -82.48 -10.96
N ALA A 272 9.01 -83.15 -9.91
CA ALA A 272 8.24 -83.34 -8.67
C ALA A 272 9.03 -83.58 -7.34
N GLN A 273 10.28 -83.10 -7.17
CA GLN A 273 11.09 -83.47 -5.99
C GLN A 273 11.98 -82.36 -5.35
N GLU A 274 11.63 -81.08 -5.49
CA GLU A 274 12.51 -79.96 -5.06
C GLU A 274 11.89 -78.99 -4.00
N LYS A 275 10.86 -79.42 -3.25
CA LYS A 275 10.13 -78.53 -2.31
C LYS A 275 9.88 -79.09 -0.90
N LYS A 276 10.78 -79.92 -0.35
CA LYS A 276 10.56 -80.57 0.98
C LYS A 276 11.77 -80.64 1.93
N LEU A 277 12.76 -79.73 1.81
CA LEU A 277 14.04 -79.86 2.53
C LEU A 277 14.63 -78.55 3.11
N HIS A 278 13.79 -77.53 3.35
CA HIS A 278 14.24 -76.18 3.78
C HIS A 278 13.54 -75.63 5.04
N PHE A 279 12.81 -76.47 5.79
CA PHE A 279 12.02 -76.02 6.96
C PHE A 279 12.34 -76.69 8.31
N GLU A 280 13.21 -77.72 8.34
CA GLU A 280 13.51 -78.47 9.58
C GLU A 280 14.83 -78.05 10.27
N GLN A 281 15.60 -77.12 9.69
CA GLN A 281 16.94 -76.77 10.18
C GLN A 281 16.96 -75.69 11.31
N CYS A 282 15.88 -74.93 11.50
CA CYS A 282 15.89 -73.70 12.32
C CYS A 282 15.41 -73.85 13.78
N ILE A 283 15.39 -75.07 14.34
CA ILE A 283 14.82 -75.35 15.67
C ILE A 283 15.87 -75.83 16.70
N ALA A 284 17.10 -76.14 16.28
CA ALA A 284 18.08 -76.85 17.11
C ALA A 284 18.95 -75.96 18.05
N ASP A 285 19.06 -74.65 17.79
CA ASP A 285 20.22 -73.86 18.26
C ASP A 285 20.05 -73.17 19.64
N MET A 286 19.01 -73.45 20.44
CA MET A 286 18.72 -72.70 21.70
C MET A 286 19.08 -73.38 23.04
N ASP A 287 19.49 -74.65 23.10
CA ASP A 287 19.45 -75.47 24.35
C ASP A 287 20.81 -75.76 25.11
N SER A 288 21.90 -74.92 25.12
CA SER A 288 23.30 -75.38 25.45
C SER A 288 24.35 -74.67 26.49
N GLU A 289 24.19 -74.31 27.84
CA GLU A 289 25.22 -73.50 28.76
C GLU A 289 25.50 -73.75 30.48
N ARG A 290 26.67 -74.17 31.40
CA ARG A 290 26.86 -74.56 33.10
C ARG A 290 27.88 -74.90 34.62
N ILE A 291 29.23 -75.10 35.27
CA ILE A 291 29.77 -75.75 36.83
C ILE A 291 31.10 -75.48 38.06
N ALA A 292 31.59 -76.21 39.30
CA ALA A 292 32.62 -75.97 40.69
C ALA A 292 33.56 -76.99 41.90
N LEU A 293 34.37 -76.72 43.16
CA LEU A 293 35.37 -77.57 44.33
C LEU A 293 36.09 -77.26 45.98
N ALA A 294 36.95 -78.04 46.96
CA ALA A 294 37.76 -77.80 48.49
C ALA A 294 38.77 -78.80 49.64
N LYS A 295 39.67 -78.53 50.85
CA LYS A 295 40.48 -79.41 52.12
C LYS A 295 41.72 -79.07 53.43
N GLU A 296 42.18 -79.73 54.71
CA GLU A 296 43.57 -79.82 55.77
C GLU A 296 43.96 -79.84 57.54
N ASP A 297 45.17 -80.26 58.38
CA ASP A 297 45.67 -80.30 60.05
C ASP A 297 47.18 -80.77 60.94
N ILE A 298 47.66 -80.65 62.38
CA ILE A 298 48.82 -81.37 63.47
C ILE A 298 49.83 -80.82 64.88
N PRO A 299 50.78 -81.52 65.86
CA PRO A 299 51.99 -81.13 67.00
C PRO A 299 52.60 -81.76 68.59
N THR A 300 53.78 -81.45 69.48
CA THR A 300 54.41 -81.95 71.01
C THR A 300 55.98 -81.79 71.89
N VAL A 301 56.44 -82.02 73.31
CA VAL A 301 57.92 -82.24 74.18
C VAL A 301 58.46 -82.10 75.90
N ALA A 302 59.79 -82.26 76.60
CA ALA A 302 60.37 -82.36 78.23
C ALA A 302 61.99 -82.26 79.05
N LEU A 303 62.46 -82.42 80.48
CA LEU A 303 63.91 -82.19 81.37
C LEU A 303 64.54 -82.68 82.99
N ILE A 304 65.85 -82.50 83.74
CA ILE A 304 66.66 -83.14 85.15
C ILE A 304 67.76 -82.62 86.51
N ARG A 305 69.20 -82.61 86.95
CA ARG A 305 70.20 -81.86 88.11
C ARG A 305 70.56 -80.38 87.91
N LYS A 306 70.71 -79.88 86.71
CA LYS A 306 69.74 -80.06 85.64
C LYS A 306 68.27 -79.86 86.16
N ARG A 307 67.96 -79.70 87.48
CA ARG A 307 66.73 -79.13 88.09
C ARG A 307 67.09 -77.88 88.88
N ILE A 308 68.26 -77.77 89.53
CA ILE A 308 68.79 -76.44 89.86
C ILE A 308 69.10 -75.71 88.54
N LEU A 309 69.81 -76.35 87.60
CA LEU A 309 70.07 -75.74 86.28
C LEU A 309 68.81 -75.57 85.42
N ALA A 310 67.81 -76.46 85.49
CA ALA A 310 66.55 -76.23 84.78
C ALA A 310 65.59 -75.28 85.50
N LEU A 311 65.74 -75.06 86.82
CA LEU A 311 65.05 -73.96 87.51
C LEU A 311 65.72 -72.62 87.19
N GLY A 312 67.06 -72.56 87.14
CA GLY A 312 67.79 -71.40 86.63
C GLY A 312 67.34 -71.05 85.22
N LYS A 313 67.43 -72.00 84.28
CA LYS A 313 66.92 -71.80 82.92
C LYS A 313 65.43 -71.47 82.89
N ARG A 314 64.57 -72.14 83.66
CA ARG A 314 63.13 -71.81 83.67
C ARG A 314 62.84 -70.43 84.27
N VAL A 315 63.68 -69.93 85.19
CA VAL A 315 63.60 -68.55 85.71
C VAL A 315 64.08 -67.56 84.64
N GLU A 316 65.14 -67.87 83.91
CA GLU A 316 65.57 -67.09 82.72
C GLU A 316 64.47 -67.05 81.64
N ASP A 317 63.90 -68.21 81.27
CA ASP A 317 62.79 -68.35 80.32
C ASP A 317 61.55 -67.57 80.79
N LEU A 318 61.22 -67.58 82.10
CA LEU A 318 60.11 -66.80 82.67
C LEU A 318 60.40 -65.30 82.74
N HIS A 319 61.65 -64.88 82.99
CA HIS A 319 62.05 -63.48 82.88
C HIS A 319 61.96 -62.98 81.44
N PHE A 320 62.38 -63.80 80.47
CA PHE A 320 62.22 -63.53 79.05
C PHE A 320 60.74 -63.41 78.66
N GLN A 321 59.91 -64.39 79.03
CA GLN A 321 58.47 -64.37 78.77
C GLN A 321 57.79 -63.15 79.41
N ARG A 322 58.10 -62.82 80.66
CA ARG A 322 57.57 -61.63 81.34
C ARG A 322 57.97 -60.34 80.65
N ASN A 323 59.19 -60.25 80.12
CA ASN A 323 59.64 -59.08 79.36
C ASN A 323 58.97 -59.00 77.97
N SER A 324 58.69 -60.14 77.31
CA SER A 324 57.89 -60.20 76.08
C SER A 324 56.46 -59.71 76.32
N LEU A 325 55.77 -60.31 77.31
CA LEU A 325 54.41 -59.92 77.70
C LEU A 325 54.32 -58.46 78.16
N GLN A 326 55.37 -57.91 78.81
CA GLN A 326 55.41 -56.49 79.14
C GLN A 326 55.55 -55.60 77.90
N LYS A 327 56.35 -56.01 76.90
CA LYS A 327 56.42 -55.30 75.61
C LYS A 327 55.09 -55.38 74.85
N GLU A 328 54.47 -56.55 74.81
CA GLU A 328 53.15 -56.78 74.19
C GLU A 328 52.06 -55.93 74.88
N ASN A 329 52.06 -55.80 76.20
CA ASN A 329 51.14 -54.92 76.91
C ASN A 329 51.35 -53.42 76.59
N TYR A 330 52.60 -52.95 76.46
CA TYR A 330 52.85 -51.57 76.02
C TYR A 330 52.41 -51.34 74.56
N GLU A 331 52.61 -52.33 73.68
CA GLU A 331 52.13 -52.30 72.30
C GLU A 331 50.60 -52.22 72.24
N PHE A 332 49.88 -53.03 73.03
CA PHE A 332 48.42 -52.94 73.13
C PHE A 332 47.94 -51.61 73.73
N GLN A 333 48.63 -51.05 74.72
CA GLN A 333 48.31 -49.72 75.26
C GLN A 333 48.46 -48.64 74.19
N PHE A 334 49.57 -48.64 73.44
CA PHE A 334 49.82 -47.70 72.34
C PHE A 334 48.81 -47.85 71.20
N GLN A 335 48.33 -49.06 70.92
CA GLN A 335 47.24 -49.30 69.95
C GLN A 335 45.88 -48.79 70.44
N LEU A 336 45.57 -48.95 71.74
CA LEU A 336 44.35 -48.40 72.34
C LEU A 336 44.35 -46.87 72.37
N GLU A 337 45.50 -46.23 72.65
CA GLU A 337 45.65 -44.76 72.59
C GLU A 337 45.47 -44.22 71.17
N GLN A 338 45.99 -44.92 70.15
CA GLN A 338 45.72 -44.59 68.74
C GLN A 338 44.24 -44.74 68.39
N GLN A 339 43.57 -45.82 68.82
CA GLN A 339 42.13 -46.00 68.59
C GLN A 339 41.29 -44.93 69.29
N ALA A 340 41.62 -44.56 70.54
CA ALA A 340 40.95 -43.49 71.26
C ALA A 340 41.12 -42.13 70.55
N THR A 341 42.31 -41.87 69.98
CA THR A 341 42.59 -40.67 69.17
C THR A 341 41.73 -40.66 67.89
N ALA A 342 41.70 -41.76 67.14
CA ALA A 342 40.89 -41.89 65.92
C ALA A 342 39.38 -41.75 66.19
N LEU A 343 38.87 -42.25 67.32
CA LEU A 343 37.47 -42.05 67.74
C LEU A 343 37.18 -40.58 68.09
N SER A 344 38.13 -39.86 68.69
CA SER A 344 38.03 -38.42 68.96
C SER A 344 37.99 -37.61 67.66
N GLU A 345 38.85 -37.94 66.69
CA GLU A 345 38.85 -37.33 65.35
C GLU A 345 37.53 -37.61 64.61
N MET A 346 37.02 -38.85 64.66
CA MET A 346 35.72 -39.21 64.09
C MET A 346 34.57 -38.41 64.72
N SER A 347 34.58 -38.18 66.04
CA SER A 347 33.59 -37.34 66.73
C SER A 347 33.68 -35.88 66.28
N ALA A 348 34.89 -35.35 66.10
CA ALA A 348 35.10 -34.00 65.56
C ALA A 348 34.62 -33.88 64.10
N LEU A 349 34.78 -34.92 63.28
CA LEU A 349 34.23 -34.97 61.92
C LEU A 349 32.70 -35.05 61.92
N GLN A 350 32.08 -35.87 62.78
CA GLN A 350 30.63 -35.92 62.94
C GLN A 350 30.06 -34.55 63.32
N LYS A 351 30.70 -33.81 64.24
CA LYS A 351 30.29 -32.45 64.60
C LYS A 351 30.40 -31.46 63.42
N LYS A 352 31.43 -31.58 62.58
CA LYS A 352 31.55 -30.78 61.33
C LYS A 352 30.46 -31.12 60.33
N ILE A 353 30.12 -32.40 60.16
CA ILE A 353 29.03 -32.84 59.29
C ILE A 353 27.69 -32.26 59.75
N GLY A 354 27.41 -32.25 61.06
CA GLY A 354 26.22 -31.61 61.62
C GLY A 354 26.14 -30.11 61.29
N GLY A 355 27.22 -29.35 61.52
CA GLY A 355 27.27 -27.93 61.17
C GLY A 355 27.06 -27.67 59.67
N LEU A 356 27.66 -28.47 58.80
CA LEU A 356 27.44 -28.37 57.35
C LEU A 356 26.00 -28.73 56.94
N GLN A 357 25.32 -29.62 57.67
CA GLN A 357 23.91 -29.93 57.44
C GLN A 357 22.99 -28.77 57.88
N GLU A 358 23.31 -28.09 58.98
CA GLU A 358 22.62 -26.88 59.44
C GLU A 358 22.83 -25.70 58.46
N GLU A 359 24.06 -25.49 57.98
CA GLU A 359 24.38 -24.50 56.94
C GLU A 359 23.61 -24.78 55.62
N LEU A 360 23.59 -26.04 55.16
CA LEU A 360 22.83 -26.44 53.97
C LEU A 360 21.31 -26.30 54.14
N ALA A 361 20.78 -26.52 55.34
CA ALA A 361 19.36 -26.28 55.64
C ALA A 361 19.03 -24.78 55.64
N SER A 362 19.91 -23.95 56.20
CA SER A 362 19.79 -22.50 56.19
C SER A 362 19.83 -21.93 54.75
N LEU A 363 20.80 -22.35 53.94
CA LEU A 363 20.94 -21.92 52.55
C LEU A 363 19.75 -22.34 51.67
N ARG A 364 19.16 -23.53 51.91
CA ARG A 364 17.91 -23.95 51.24
C ARG A 364 16.75 -23.03 51.60
N ASN A 365 16.51 -22.82 52.88
CA ASN A 365 15.45 -21.91 53.36
C ASN A 365 15.62 -20.48 52.81
N GLN A 366 16.86 -19.97 52.75
CA GLN A 366 17.15 -18.67 52.13
C GLN A 366 16.83 -18.66 50.63
N ASN A 367 17.24 -19.69 49.89
CA ASN A 367 16.96 -19.84 48.46
C ASN A 367 15.46 -19.95 48.18
N ASP A 368 14.72 -20.69 49.01
CA ASP A 368 13.27 -20.87 48.86
C ASP A 368 12.52 -19.56 49.15
N GLN A 369 12.97 -18.79 50.16
CA GLN A 369 12.47 -17.43 50.43
C GLN A 369 12.86 -16.40 49.34
N GLU A 370 13.97 -16.61 48.63
CA GLU A 370 14.34 -15.77 47.48
C GLU A 370 13.51 -16.12 46.24
N LEU A 371 13.29 -17.40 45.99
CA LEU A 371 12.40 -17.89 44.94
C LEU A 371 10.97 -17.37 45.15
N GLN A 372 10.44 -17.42 46.38
CA GLN A 372 9.11 -16.89 46.69
C GLN A 372 9.04 -15.36 46.48
N ARG A 373 10.01 -14.58 46.98
CA ARG A 373 10.03 -13.12 46.75
C ARG A 373 10.12 -12.78 45.27
N ASN A 374 10.91 -13.52 44.49
CA ASN A 374 11.00 -13.33 43.05
C ASN A 374 9.67 -13.68 42.33
N GLN A 375 8.93 -14.70 42.79
CA GLN A 375 7.59 -15.03 42.28
C GLN A 375 6.59 -13.90 42.59
N GLU A 376 6.54 -13.44 43.84
CA GLU A 376 5.69 -12.32 44.27
C GLU A 376 6.01 -11.03 43.49
N GLU A 377 7.28 -10.72 43.25
CA GLU A 377 7.72 -9.59 42.42
C GLU A 377 7.32 -9.75 40.95
N HIS A 378 7.41 -10.97 40.39
CA HIS A 378 6.96 -11.25 39.02
C HIS A 378 5.43 -11.14 38.87
N GLU A 379 4.65 -11.61 39.85
CA GLU A 379 3.19 -11.46 39.85
C GLU A 379 2.78 -9.98 39.98
N ALA A 380 3.41 -9.21 40.87
CA ALA A 380 3.19 -7.78 41.01
C ALA A 380 3.50 -7.02 39.70
N LYS A 381 4.64 -7.32 39.06
CA LYS A 381 4.99 -6.75 37.75
C LYS A 381 4.02 -7.15 36.64
N HIS A 382 3.50 -8.37 36.66
CA HIS A 382 2.49 -8.80 35.68
C HIS A 382 1.18 -8.02 35.86
N GLN A 383 0.73 -7.80 37.11
CA GLN A 383 -0.43 -6.96 37.42
C GLN A 383 -0.21 -5.49 37.01
N GLU A 384 1.00 -4.94 37.21
CA GLU A 384 1.36 -3.59 36.76
C GLU A 384 1.33 -3.46 35.22
N VAL A 385 1.80 -4.48 34.50
CA VAL A 385 1.73 -4.52 33.03
C VAL A 385 0.28 -4.60 32.55
N LEU A 386 -0.54 -5.47 33.15
CA LEU A 386 -1.97 -5.55 32.81
C LEU A 386 -2.73 -4.25 33.10
N ALA A 387 -2.40 -3.54 34.18
CA ALA A 387 -2.98 -2.22 34.46
C ALA A 387 -2.64 -1.21 33.34
N LYS A 388 -1.36 -1.13 32.94
CA LYS A 388 -0.90 -0.25 31.85
C LYS A 388 -1.46 -0.64 30.49
N GLU A 389 -1.68 -1.93 30.22
CA GLU A 389 -2.32 -2.40 28.99
C GLU A 389 -3.78 -1.96 28.91
N ASN A 390 -4.50 -1.95 30.04
CA ASN A 390 -5.86 -1.40 30.10
C ASN A 390 -5.88 0.13 29.92
N GLU A 391 -4.96 0.86 30.56
CA GLU A 391 -4.79 2.32 30.34
C GLU A 391 -4.46 2.66 28.87
N LEU A 392 -3.63 1.83 28.22
CA LEU A 392 -3.32 1.95 26.79
C LEU A 392 -4.55 1.64 25.92
N SER A 393 -5.34 0.63 26.28
CA SER A 393 -6.61 0.31 25.60
C SER A 393 -7.62 1.45 25.67
N ASP A 394 -7.77 2.10 26.83
CA ASP A 394 -8.72 3.20 27.01
C ASP A 394 -8.24 4.52 26.39
N THR A 395 -6.92 4.79 26.37
CA THR A 395 -6.36 5.91 25.62
C THR A 395 -6.46 5.70 24.11
N GLN A 396 -6.27 4.48 23.60
CA GLN A 396 -6.49 4.12 22.20
C GLN A 396 -7.95 4.38 21.76
N LYS A 397 -8.95 3.90 22.52
CA LYS A 397 -10.38 4.19 22.26
C LYS A 397 -10.67 5.70 22.21
N LYS A 398 -9.99 6.49 23.04
CA LYS A 398 -10.12 7.95 23.04
C LYS A 398 -9.51 8.60 21.80
N VAL A 399 -8.38 8.09 21.30
CA VAL A 399 -7.80 8.52 20.02
C VAL A 399 -8.74 8.20 18.86
N GLU A 400 -9.31 6.99 18.82
CA GLU A 400 -10.27 6.58 17.80
C GLU A 400 -11.53 7.46 17.78
N MET A 401 -12.11 7.78 18.95
CA MET A 401 -13.23 8.72 19.04
C MET A 401 -12.86 10.11 18.47
N LEU A 402 -11.70 10.66 18.86
CA LEU A 402 -11.24 11.96 18.34
C LEU A 402 -10.96 11.93 16.83
N GLN A 403 -10.49 10.81 16.28
CA GLN A 403 -10.33 10.63 14.83
C GLN A 403 -11.68 10.64 14.10
N THR A 404 -12.73 10.03 14.67
CA THR A 404 -14.08 10.11 14.09
C THR A 404 -14.68 11.52 14.17
N GLU A 405 -14.42 12.26 15.26
CA GLU A 405 -14.85 13.66 15.41
C GLU A 405 -14.14 14.59 14.42
N ILE A 406 -12.81 14.46 14.27
CA ILE A 406 -12.03 15.17 13.26
C ILE A 406 -12.53 14.86 11.85
N SER A 407 -12.87 13.60 11.56
CA SER A 407 -13.42 13.20 10.25
C SER A 407 -14.80 13.82 9.99
N HIS A 408 -15.66 13.91 11.01
CA HIS A 408 -16.95 14.60 10.91
C HIS A 408 -16.77 16.11 10.64
N LEU A 409 -15.92 16.77 11.43
CA LEU A 409 -15.64 18.20 11.30
C LEU A 409 -15.00 18.54 9.94
N HIS A 410 -14.11 17.67 9.42
CA HIS A 410 -13.55 17.84 8.08
C HIS A 410 -14.63 17.80 6.99
N ASN A 411 -15.55 16.82 7.06
CA ASN A 411 -16.68 16.72 6.12
C ASN A 411 -17.62 17.94 6.20
N ASP A 412 -17.89 18.46 7.40
CA ASP A 412 -18.66 19.71 7.58
C ASP A 412 -17.95 20.93 7.00
N ILE A 413 -16.61 21.03 7.15
CA ILE A 413 -15.80 22.08 6.53
C ILE A 413 -15.91 21.98 5.01
N THR A 414 -15.67 20.82 4.39
CA THR A 414 -15.79 20.64 2.94
C THR A 414 -17.19 20.96 2.41
N ARG A 415 -18.26 20.66 3.18
CA ARG A 415 -19.65 21.04 2.85
C ARG A 415 -19.86 22.55 2.92
N THR A 416 -19.30 23.24 3.92
CA THR A 416 -19.41 24.70 4.02
C THR A 416 -18.53 25.43 2.99
N GLU A 417 -17.38 24.87 2.60
CA GLU A 417 -16.54 25.43 1.53
C GLU A 417 -17.17 25.30 0.14
N SER A 418 -17.77 24.14 -0.17
CA SER A 418 -18.51 23.96 -1.43
C SER A 418 -19.76 24.86 -1.51
N ALA A 419 -20.49 25.03 -0.39
CA ALA A 419 -21.56 26.02 -0.29
C ALA A 419 -21.05 27.46 -0.48
N ARG A 420 -19.90 27.82 0.12
CA ARG A 420 -19.25 29.14 -0.07
C ARG A 420 -18.85 29.38 -1.52
N VAL A 421 -18.34 28.38 -2.23
CA VAL A 421 -18.00 28.47 -3.67
C VAL A 421 -19.26 28.65 -4.52
N THR A 422 -20.34 27.93 -4.20
CA THR A 422 -21.63 28.08 -4.90
C THR A 422 -22.19 29.50 -4.73
N LEU A 423 -22.24 30.00 -3.49
CA LEU A 423 -22.68 31.37 -3.20
C LEU A 423 -21.77 32.44 -3.83
N GLN A 424 -20.47 32.19 -3.96
CA GLN A 424 -19.56 33.09 -4.67
C GLN A 424 -19.90 33.17 -6.17
N LEU A 425 -20.19 32.03 -6.81
CA LEU A 425 -20.60 31.98 -8.21
C LEU A 425 -21.97 32.66 -8.44
N GLU A 426 -22.92 32.49 -7.50
CA GLU A 426 -24.19 33.22 -7.52
C GLU A 426 -23.98 34.74 -7.39
N VAL A 427 -23.12 35.18 -6.46
CA VAL A 427 -22.78 36.59 -6.27
C VAL A 427 -22.12 37.20 -7.52
N ASP A 428 -21.21 36.48 -8.17
CA ASP A 428 -20.53 36.98 -9.38
C ASP A 428 -21.42 36.91 -10.63
N SER A 429 -22.37 35.96 -10.69
CA SER A 429 -23.46 35.94 -11.67
C SER A 429 -24.41 37.14 -11.48
N LEU A 430 -24.84 37.44 -10.25
CA LEU A 430 -25.69 38.58 -9.93
C LEU A 430 -25.01 39.92 -10.22
N LYS A 431 -23.70 40.07 -9.96
CA LYS A 431 -22.93 41.25 -10.41
C LYS A 431 -22.96 41.39 -11.93
N SER A 432 -22.76 40.29 -12.66
CA SER A 432 -22.75 40.30 -14.13
C SER A 432 -24.11 40.69 -14.70
N LEU A 433 -25.20 40.16 -14.15
CA LEU A 433 -26.57 40.55 -14.49
C LEU A 433 -26.85 42.02 -14.14
N SER A 434 -26.42 42.49 -12.97
CA SER A 434 -26.57 43.90 -12.57
C SER A 434 -25.86 44.87 -13.52
N ILE A 435 -24.68 44.51 -14.04
CA ILE A 435 -23.96 45.30 -15.06
C ILE A 435 -24.72 45.27 -16.39
N GLU A 436 -25.26 44.12 -16.80
CA GLU A 436 -26.06 44.01 -18.02
C GLU A 436 -27.37 44.82 -17.93
N GLU A 437 -28.02 44.85 -16.76
CA GLU A 437 -29.19 45.71 -16.50
C GLU A 437 -28.85 47.20 -16.47
N GLU A 438 -27.70 47.59 -15.90
CA GLU A 438 -27.22 48.98 -15.96
C GLU A 438 -26.93 49.41 -17.40
N GLU A 439 -26.27 48.58 -18.20
CA GLU A 439 -26.08 48.80 -19.64
C GLU A 439 -27.42 48.91 -20.40
N LYS A 440 -28.39 48.03 -20.13
CA LYS A 440 -29.74 48.09 -20.73
C LYS A 440 -30.47 49.38 -20.34
N ALA A 441 -30.36 49.79 -19.07
CA ALA A 441 -30.94 51.03 -18.58
C ALA A 441 -30.31 52.26 -19.26
N ASP A 442 -29.00 52.29 -19.46
CA ASP A 442 -28.31 53.40 -20.15
C ASP A 442 -28.57 53.43 -21.65
N LYS A 443 -28.64 52.26 -22.32
CA LYS A 443 -29.09 52.16 -23.71
C LYS A 443 -30.53 52.68 -23.86
N SER A 444 -31.42 52.36 -22.91
CA SER A 444 -32.80 52.86 -22.86
C SER A 444 -32.86 54.38 -22.62
N LYS A 445 -32.12 54.92 -21.64
CA LYS A 445 -31.99 56.37 -21.41
C LYS A 445 -31.49 57.10 -22.66
N ALA A 446 -30.53 56.53 -23.39
CA ALA A 446 -30.01 57.09 -24.63
C ALA A 446 -31.04 57.06 -25.77
N ALA A 447 -31.81 55.97 -25.92
CA ALA A 447 -32.90 55.88 -26.89
C ALA A 447 -34.01 56.90 -26.59
N ALA A 448 -34.42 57.02 -25.32
CA ALA A 448 -35.43 57.98 -24.88
C ALA A 448 -35.01 59.44 -25.17
N ARG A 449 -33.73 59.79 -24.99
CA ARG A 449 -33.19 61.12 -25.37
C ARG A 449 -33.30 61.38 -26.88
N ARG A 450 -32.95 60.41 -27.73
CA ARG A 450 -33.12 60.52 -29.20
C ARG A 450 -34.58 60.72 -29.59
N GLN A 451 -35.49 59.95 -29.01
CA GLN A 451 -36.93 60.12 -29.24
C GLN A 451 -37.44 61.49 -28.76
N GLU A 452 -36.91 62.03 -27.66
CA GLU A 452 -37.25 63.38 -27.20
C GLU A 452 -36.75 64.46 -28.18
N GLU A 453 -35.56 64.29 -28.76
CA GLU A 453 -34.98 65.17 -29.79
C GLU A 453 -35.73 65.07 -31.12
N GLU A 454 -36.11 63.87 -31.56
CA GLU A 454 -36.97 63.62 -32.72
C GLU A 454 -38.36 64.24 -32.52
N VAL A 455 -38.99 64.08 -31.36
CA VAL A 455 -40.28 64.71 -31.03
C VAL A 455 -40.16 66.24 -30.98
N LYS A 456 -39.03 66.81 -30.52
CA LYS A 456 -38.75 68.27 -30.62
C LYS A 456 -38.64 68.71 -32.08
N SER A 457 -37.91 67.97 -32.91
CA SER A 457 -37.75 68.22 -34.35
C SER A 457 -39.09 68.13 -35.09
N LEU A 458 -39.87 67.08 -34.86
CA LEU A 458 -41.20 66.86 -35.43
C LEU A 458 -42.20 67.93 -34.97
N LYS A 459 -42.15 68.38 -33.71
CA LYS A 459 -42.95 69.53 -33.24
C LYS A 459 -42.57 70.82 -33.98
N GLN A 460 -41.27 71.06 -34.25
CA GLN A 460 -40.82 72.21 -35.01
C GLN A 460 -41.21 72.11 -36.50
N ALA A 461 -41.14 70.93 -37.09
CA ALA A 461 -41.58 70.66 -38.46
C ALA A 461 -43.10 70.81 -38.62
N ALA A 462 -43.88 70.24 -37.70
CA ALA A 462 -45.34 70.39 -37.65
C ALA A 462 -45.75 71.86 -37.46
N LYS A 463 -45.02 72.63 -36.64
CA LYS A 463 -45.24 74.08 -36.52
C LYS A 463 -45.02 74.80 -37.86
N LYS A 464 -43.89 74.54 -38.55
CA LYS A 464 -43.62 75.09 -39.90
C LYS A 464 -44.70 74.66 -40.91
N ALA A 465 -45.14 73.41 -40.88
CA ALA A 465 -46.20 72.89 -41.73
C ALA A 465 -47.55 73.56 -41.45
N HIS A 466 -47.87 73.86 -40.19
CA HIS A 466 -49.07 74.62 -39.83
C HIS A 466 -48.97 76.09 -40.25
N GLU A 467 -47.81 76.73 -40.09
CA GLU A 467 -47.53 78.09 -40.59
C GLU A 467 -47.64 78.18 -42.13
N LEU A 468 -47.29 77.11 -42.86
CA LEU A 468 -47.51 76.99 -44.30
C LEU A 468 -48.99 76.70 -44.64
N TYR A 469 -49.65 75.81 -43.91
CA TYR A 469 -51.07 75.49 -44.09
C TYR A 469 -51.97 76.70 -43.84
N GLN A 470 -51.67 77.54 -42.85
CA GLN A 470 -52.38 78.81 -42.64
C GLN A 470 -52.20 79.74 -43.85
N LYS A 471 -50.99 79.89 -44.40
CA LYS A 471 -50.74 80.70 -45.60
C LYS A 471 -51.52 80.19 -46.81
N VAL A 472 -51.51 78.88 -47.06
CA VAL A 472 -52.26 78.24 -48.15
C VAL A 472 -53.78 78.38 -47.93
N SER A 473 -54.27 78.25 -46.70
CA SER A 473 -55.70 78.43 -46.38
C SER A 473 -56.13 79.88 -46.63
N CYS A 474 -55.32 80.87 -46.23
CA CYS A 474 -55.55 82.29 -46.53
C CYS A 474 -55.42 82.64 -48.03
N GLN A 475 -54.81 81.78 -48.86
CA GLN A 475 -54.88 81.87 -50.32
C GLN A 475 -56.16 81.21 -50.85
N LEU A 476 -56.48 80.01 -50.38
CA LEU A 476 -57.67 79.26 -50.79
C LEU A 476 -58.98 80.00 -50.45
N GLU A 477 -59.04 80.70 -49.31
CA GLU A 477 -60.20 81.55 -48.95
C GLU A 477 -60.41 82.69 -49.96
N LYS A 478 -59.32 83.26 -50.51
CA LYS A 478 -59.42 84.26 -51.59
C LYS A 478 -59.89 83.63 -52.89
N GLU A 479 -59.30 82.51 -53.29
CA GLU A 479 -59.71 81.75 -54.49
C GLU A 479 -61.18 81.30 -54.39
N VAL A 480 -61.67 80.94 -53.20
CA VAL A 480 -63.08 80.59 -52.96
C VAL A 480 -63.99 81.81 -53.01
N GLN A 481 -63.57 82.98 -52.51
CA GLN A 481 -64.33 84.23 -52.66
C GLN A 481 -64.41 84.67 -54.13
N GLU A 482 -63.30 84.59 -54.87
CA GLU A 482 -63.24 84.83 -56.32
C GLU A 482 -64.12 83.83 -57.09
N LYS A 483 -64.07 82.55 -56.76
CA LYS A 483 -64.91 81.49 -57.35
C LYS A 483 -66.40 81.66 -57.01
N ALA A 484 -66.74 82.16 -55.83
CA ALA A 484 -68.13 82.47 -55.46
C ALA A 484 -68.67 83.65 -56.28
N ALA A 485 -67.87 84.70 -56.48
CA ALA A 485 -68.22 85.80 -57.39
C ALA A 485 -68.46 85.28 -58.82
N LEU A 486 -67.55 84.46 -59.35
CA LEU A 486 -67.71 83.81 -60.66
C LEU A 486 -68.96 82.91 -60.75
N LYS A 487 -69.25 82.11 -59.73
CA LYS A 487 -70.46 81.25 -59.69
C LYS A 487 -71.75 82.08 -59.76
N THR A 488 -71.78 83.23 -59.08
CA THR A 488 -72.94 84.14 -59.09
C THR A 488 -73.23 84.66 -60.51
N VAL A 489 -72.18 84.95 -61.29
CA VAL A 489 -72.31 85.32 -62.72
C VAL A 489 -72.82 84.15 -63.57
N VAL A 490 -72.32 82.93 -63.33
CA VAL A 490 -72.73 81.72 -64.08
C VAL A 490 -74.20 81.33 -63.84
N GLU A 491 -74.69 81.43 -62.61
CA GLU A 491 -76.09 81.12 -62.31
C GLU A 491 -77.06 82.12 -62.97
N HIS A 492 -76.67 83.40 -63.05
CA HIS A 492 -77.43 84.42 -63.78
C HIS A 492 -77.54 84.12 -65.30
N LEU A 493 -76.50 83.54 -65.89
CA LEU A 493 -76.52 83.08 -67.30
C LEU A 493 -77.36 81.81 -67.49
N LYS A 494 -77.39 80.91 -66.51
CA LYS A 494 -78.10 79.63 -66.63
C LYS A 494 -79.62 79.80 -66.49
N ASP A 495 -80.07 80.66 -65.59
CA ASP A 495 -81.49 80.99 -65.40
C ASP A 495 -82.13 81.69 -66.61
N HIS A 496 -81.30 82.24 -67.51
CA HIS A 496 -81.66 82.78 -68.81
C HIS A 496 -81.81 81.68 -69.88
N HIS A 497 -81.03 80.59 -69.79
CA HIS A 497 -81.05 79.47 -70.74
C HIS A 497 -82.28 78.55 -70.53
N ASP A 498 -82.55 78.15 -69.28
CA ASP A 498 -83.63 77.20 -68.96
C ASP A 498 -85.04 77.75 -69.20
N LYS A 499 -85.18 79.09 -69.36
CA LYS A 499 -86.42 79.78 -69.80
C LYS A 499 -86.65 79.70 -71.31
N ALA A 500 -85.62 79.46 -72.11
CA ALA A 500 -85.74 79.28 -73.56
C ALA A 500 -86.13 77.84 -73.91
N GLU A 501 -85.42 76.85 -73.34
CA GLU A 501 -85.56 75.44 -73.74
C GLU A 501 -86.97 74.88 -73.45
N ARG A 502 -87.62 75.34 -72.37
CA ARG A 502 -88.96 74.88 -71.96
C ARG A 502 -90.04 75.10 -73.02
N LYS A 503 -89.93 76.18 -73.81
CA LYS A 503 -90.89 76.50 -74.89
C LYS A 503 -90.82 75.52 -76.06
N LEU A 504 -89.68 74.87 -76.27
CA LEU A 504 -89.43 74.02 -77.44
C LEU A 504 -90.01 72.60 -77.32
N ARG A 505 -90.42 72.17 -76.11
CA ARG A 505 -90.89 70.80 -75.86
C ARG A 505 -92.41 70.62 -75.96
N GLU A 506 -93.21 71.69 -75.80
CA GLU A 506 -94.69 71.58 -75.85
C GLU A 506 -95.25 71.38 -77.26
N GLU A 507 -94.56 71.87 -78.31
CA GLU A 507 -95.06 71.76 -79.68
C GLU A 507 -94.98 70.32 -80.23
N LYS A 508 -93.89 69.59 -79.95
CA LYS A 508 -93.61 68.28 -80.56
C LYS A 508 -94.53 67.12 -80.13
N LEU A 509 -95.35 67.29 -79.09
CA LEU A 509 -96.19 66.20 -78.55
C LEU A 509 -97.59 66.09 -79.19
N LYS A 510 -98.01 67.03 -80.05
CA LYS A 510 -99.37 67.06 -80.64
C LYS A 510 -99.50 66.44 -82.03
N GLU A 511 -98.40 66.03 -82.66
CA GLU A 511 -98.36 65.75 -84.10
C GLU A 511 -98.45 64.25 -84.45
N LEU A 512 -98.26 63.35 -83.47
CA LEU A 512 -98.01 61.91 -83.71
C LEU A 512 -99.24 60.98 -83.54
N GLU A 513 -100.41 61.48 -83.16
CA GLU A 513 -101.56 60.63 -82.76
C GLU A 513 -102.59 60.38 -83.90
N LYS A 514 -102.18 60.50 -85.18
CA LYS A 514 -103.16 60.66 -86.29
C LYS A 514 -102.91 59.93 -87.62
N SER A 515 -101.99 58.96 -87.70
CA SER A 515 -101.76 58.21 -88.96
C SER A 515 -101.49 56.72 -88.75
N PHE A 516 -102.55 55.93 -88.87
CA PHE A 516 -102.51 54.48 -89.09
C PHE A 516 -102.92 54.26 -90.55
N ASN A 517 -101.96 54.10 -91.48
CA ASN A 517 -102.15 53.60 -92.85
C ASN A 517 -100.79 53.42 -93.57
N ASP A 518 -100.74 52.42 -94.45
CA ASP A 518 -99.86 52.22 -95.62
C ASP A 518 -98.31 52.28 -95.49
N ASP A 519 -97.73 51.07 -95.37
CA ASP A 519 -96.66 50.46 -96.20
C ASP A 519 -95.23 51.04 -96.43
N SER A 520 -94.32 50.07 -96.60
CA SER A 520 -93.05 50.04 -97.37
C SER A 520 -91.70 50.51 -96.76
N ASP A 521 -90.99 49.51 -96.22
CA ASP A 521 -89.66 49.00 -96.64
C ASP A 521 -88.31 49.71 -96.39
N SER A 522 -87.29 48.84 -96.22
CA SER A 522 -85.83 49.03 -96.43
C SER A 522 -85.08 49.95 -95.43
N ASP A 523 -83.87 49.68 -94.91
CA ASP A 523 -82.92 48.55 -94.76
C ASP A 523 -81.75 49.10 -93.87
N ALA A 524 -80.78 48.40 -93.26
CA ALA A 524 -80.56 46.98 -92.90
C ALA A 524 -79.34 46.89 -91.93
N LEU A 525 -78.94 45.64 -91.61
CA LEU A 525 -77.59 45.19 -91.18
C LEU A 525 -77.07 45.40 -89.73
N HIS A 526 -76.97 44.24 -89.05
CA HIS A 526 -75.85 43.77 -88.20
C HIS A 526 -75.76 44.16 -86.70
N THR A 527 -75.36 43.27 -85.75
CA THR A 527 -75.76 41.87 -85.39
C THR A 527 -74.64 41.18 -84.59
N TYR A 528 -74.95 40.65 -83.38
CA TYR A 528 -74.09 39.82 -82.49
C TYR A 528 -72.76 40.50 -82.01
N VAL A 529 -72.05 40.08 -80.93
CA VAL A 529 -72.07 38.87 -80.06
C VAL A 529 -72.13 39.29 -78.57
N VAL A 530 -72.49 38.36 -77.66
CA VAL A 530 -72.46 38.52 -76.18
C VAL A 530 -71.48 37.49 -75.55
N VAL A 531 -70.99 37.77 -74.33
CA VAL A 531 -70.35 36.85 -73.34
C VAL A 531 -68.81 36.96 -73.12
N SER A 532 -68.46 37.15 -71.83
CA SER A 532 -67.26 36.69 -71.07
C SER A 532 -65.98 37.54 -70.85
N VAL A 533 -65.58 37.56 -69.56
CA VAL A 533 -64.19 37.56 -68.99
C VAL A 533 -63.28 38.74 -69.38
N CYS A 534 -62.77 39.61 -68.50
CA CYS A 534 -62.81 39.75 -67.02
C CYS A 534 -62.40 41.21 -66.62
N SER A 535 -62.19 41.65 -65.36
CA SER A 535 -62.17 40.97 -64.05
C SER A 535 -62.58 41.89 -62.87
N GLU A 536 -62.57 41.27 -61.69
CA GLU A 536 -62.33 41.74 -60.30
C GLU A 536 -62.29 43.25 -59.94
N ASN A 537 -63.16 43.59 -58.98
CA ASN A 537 -62.87 44.37 -57.75
C ASN A 537 -62.46 45.85 -57.91
N LYS A 538 -63.23 46.87 -57.47
CA LYS A 538 -64.21 46.99 -56.37
C LYS A 538 -63.69 46.41 -55.04
N THR A 539 -63.49 47.21 -54.00
CA THR A 539 -64.54 48.05 -53.40
C THR A 539 -64.01 49.36 -52.83
N SER A 540 -64.88 50.37 -52.82
CA SER A 540 -64.77 51.50 -51.89
C SER A 540 -65.68 51.23 -50.69
N SER A 541 -65.15 51.35 -49.48
CA SER A 541 -65.97 51.78 -48.34
C SER A 541 -65.12 52.52 -47.33
N THR A 542 -65.53 53.76 -47.05
CA THR A 542 -65.05 54.56 -45.92
C THR A 542 -65.40 53.90 -44.58
N SER A 543 -64.49 53.99 -43.62
CA SER A 543 -64.85 54.07 -42.20
C SER A 543 -63.83 54.93 -41.45
N PHE A 544 -64.31 55.77 -40.54
CA PHE A 544 -63.46 56.50 -39.59
C PHE A 544 -62.98 55.55 -38.49
N ARG A 545 -61.68 55.61 -38.11
CA ARG A 545 -61.26 56.15 -36.79
C ARG A 545 -59.75 56.06 -36.53
N THR A 546 -59.26 57.10 -35.84
CA THR A 546 -58.12 57.17 -34.89
C THR A 546 -56.81 56.44 -35.18
N ALA A 547 -55.70 57.20 -35.14
CA ALA A 547 -54.34 56.70 -35.22
C ALA A 547 -53.75 56.25 -33.87
N THR A 548 -52.94 55.19 -33.92
CA THR A 548 -51.79 54.86 -33.07
C THR A 548 -50.80 54.16 -34.02
N ILE A 549 -49.55 54.63 -34.17
CA ILE A 549 -48.40 54.21 -33.35
C ILE A 549 -48.29 52.68 -33.30
N ASP A 550 -47.43 52.12 -34.16
CA ASP A 550 -46.41 51.10 -33.84
C ASP A 550 -45.57 50.86 -35.11
N ASP A 551 -44.37 51.46 -35.16
CA ASP A 551 -43.57 51.63 -36.38
C ASP A 551 -42.08 51.26 -36.14
N ILE A 552 -41.84 50.29 -35.23
CA ILE A 552 -40.50 49.99 -34.68
C ILE A 552 -40.25 48.46 -34.52
N GLU A 553 -40.35 47.68 -35.61
CA GLU A 553 -39.93 46.26 -35.64
C GLU A 553 -38.88 45.92 -36.71
N GLN A 554 -38.03 46.88 -37.11
CA GLN A 554 -36.95 46.60 -38.09
C GLN A 554 -35.57 47.21 -37.77
N ILE A 555 -35.26 47.50 -36.49
CA ILE A 555 -33.94 47.98 -36.03
C ILE A 555 -33.38 47.12 -34.86
N ILE A 556 -33.99 45.98 -34.52
CA ILE A 556 -33.47 45.04 -33.51
C ILE A 556 -33.40 43.60 -34.05
N ARG A 557 -32.43 43.39 -34.95
CA ARG A 557 -31.64 42.15 -35.12
C ARG A 557 -30.22 42.53 -35.51
#